data_AF-A0A3P7M738-F1
#
_entry.id   AF-A0A3P7M738-F1
#
_cell.length_a   1.000
_cell.length_b   1.000
_cell.length_c   1.000
_cell.angle_alpha   90.00
_cell.angle_beta   90.00
_cell.angle_gamma   90.00
#
_symmetry.space_group_name_H-M   'P 1'
#
loop_
_entity.id
_entity.type
_entity.pdbx_description
1 polymer ?
#
loop_
_entity_poly.entity_id
_entity_poly.type
_entity_poly.pdbx_seq_one_letter_code
_entity_poly.pdbx_strand_id
1 'polypeptide(L)'
;MVGPAYANLQEPIAPIPGKYPVWSSTPSELFSELKDDSIVFIQGASASPTLLTNALHDYVLEKKLKNIRIYQHLPLGDLAYLRDDSKGHFKLSTTYSSKNCRDAVNDGRADFIPIQISELPLLYRKQHVEIDYALVMLSPPDKHGFCTLGSAIGSARSAVQNAKRIIGQINPLAPVTYGDSTVHISRLDYLFHGHQRLSEMPIPNANETEQKIAAIIAENLVDDGATIQLGFGRIPYEVTYRLRSHKDLGVHAEIIADGIIDLVNLGVITNRFKPVQRGRIVTSYCIGTQRVFDFVNENPQVSLHDIAWVNATEVIARNPKVTTVNTCFEMDLTGQSAADGIGEFIFSGMLLIPLTYSL
;
A
#
# COMPACT_ATOMS: atom_id res chain seq x y z
N MET A 1 6.38 23.91 -13.10
CA MET A 1 5.01 24.40 -13.37
C MET A 1 4.06 23.27 -13.05
N VAL A 2 3.15 23.48 -12.11
CA VAL A 2 2.11 22.50 -11.78
C VAL A 2 1.12 22.48 -12.96
N GLY A 3 1.03 21.36 -13.67
CA GLY A 3 0.14 21.24 -14.83
C GLY A 3 -1.35 21.35 -14.44
N PRO A 4 -2.25 21.57 -15.42
CA PRO A 4 -3.69 21.75 -15.18
C PRO A 4 -4.36 20.58 -14.42
N ALA A 5 -3.75 19.39 -14.42
CA ALA A 5 -4.22 18.20 -13.70
C ALA A 5 -4.29 18.35 -12.17
N TYR A 6 -3.62 19.35 -11.57
CA TYR A 6 -3.56 19.50 -10.11
C TYR A 6 -4.43 20.64 -9.57
N ALA A 7 -5.07 21.45 -10.43
CA ALA A 7 -5.82 22.64 -10.01
C ALA A 7 -7.06 22.33 -9.16
N ASN A 8 -7.62 21.12 -9.29
CA ASN A 8 -8.84 20.69 -8.59
C ASN A 8 -8.57 19.64 -7.49
N LEU A 9 -7.31 19.35 -7.16
CA LEU A 9 -7.00 18.32 -6.16
C LEU A 9 -7.35 18.79 -4.75
N GLN A 10 -8.05 17.92 -4.02
CA GLN A 10 -8.42 18.18 -2.64
C GLN A 10 -7.33 17.68 -1.69
N GLU A 11 -6.50 18.60 -1.19
CA GLU A 11 -5.41 18.21 -0.28
C GLU A 11 -5.95 17.66 1.06
N PRO A 12 -5.66 16.38 1.42
CA PRO A 12 -6.27 15.73 2.58
C PRO A 12 -5.93 16.36 3.93
N ILE A 13 -4.80 17.08 4.01
CA ILE A 13 -4.36 17.75 5.23
C ILE A 13 -5.01 19.14 5.42
N ALA A 14 -5.50 19.77 4.35
CA ALA A 14 -6.06 21.11 4.47
C ALA A 14 -7.49 21.04 5.04
N PRO A 15 -7.78 21.60 6.23
CA PRO A 15 -9.11 21.55 6.82
C PRO A 15 -10.14 22.33 5.99
N ILE A 16 -11.41 21.90 6.05
CA ILE A 16 -12.56 22.54 5.43
C ILE A 16 -13.38 23.19 6.55
N PRO A 17 -13.40 24.53 6.66
CA PRO A 17 -14.16 25.23 7.70
C PRO A 17 -15.65 24.85 7.69
N GLY A 18 -16.20 24.50 8.84
CA GLY A 18 -17.62 24.19 9.01
C GLY A 18 -18.08 22.83 8.49
N LYS A 19 -17.20 22.03 7.87
CA LYS A 19 -17.51 20.64 7.50
C LYS A 19 -17.06 19.68 8.61
N TYR A 20 -17.98 18.82 9.05
CA TYR A 20 -17.73 17.73 9.98
C TYR A 20 -18.26 16.43 9.39
N PRO A 21 -17.57 15.30 9.56
CA PRO A 21 -18.07 14.02 9.09
C PRO A 21 -19.24 13.54 9.94
N VAL A 22 -20.11 12.73 9.34
CA VAL A 22 -21.20 12.07 10.05
C VAL A 22 -20.72 10.73 10.59
N TRP A 23 -20.88 10.50 11.89
CA TRP A 23 -20.63 9.18 12.47
C TRP A 23 -21.81 8.26 12.21
N SER A 24 -21.58 7.11 11.58
CA SER A 24 -22.61 6.13 11.33
C SER A 24 -22.05 4.71 11.27
N SER A 25 -22.81 3.77 11.81
CA SER A 25 -22.62 2.33 11.62
C SER A 25 -23.71 1.71 10.74
N THR A 26 -24.60 2.53 10.19
CA THR A 26 -25.77 2.09 9.44
C THR A 26 -25.44 2.09 7.95
N PRO A 27 -25.38 0.94 7.26
CA PRO A 27 -24.97 0.89 5.86
C PRO A 27 -25.82 1.77 4.92
N SER A 28 -27.12 1.92 5.20
CA SER A 28 -28.01 2.77 4.40
C SER A 28 -27.71 4.27 4.50
N GLU A 29 -27.05 4.74 5.56
CA GLU A 29 -26.58 6.12 5.66
C GLU A 29 -25.26 6.28 4.90
N LEU A 30 -24.32 5.37 5.16
CA LEU A 30 -22.98 5.33 4.57
C LEU A 30 -23.02 5.27 3.03
N PHE A 31 -23.91 4.44 2.47
CA PHE A 31 -23.98 4.12 1.05
C PHE A 31 -25.29 4.61 0.40
N SER A 32 -25.91 5.64 0.96
CA SER A 32 -27.20 6.19 0.51
C SER A 32 -27.21 6.60 -0.98
N GLU A 33 -26.08 7.04 -1.54
CA GLU A 33 -25.95 7.45 -2.95
C GLU A 33 -25.35 6.34 -3.84
N LEU A 34 -25.07 5.15 -3.28
CA LEU A 34 -24.52 4.03 -4.04
C LEU A 34 -25.58 3.44 -4.97
N LYS A 35 -25.21 3.20 -6.22
CA LYS A 35 -26.07 2.69 -7.29
C LYS A 35 -25.33 1.68 -8.15
N ASP A 36 -26.04 1.04 -9.08
CA ASP A 36 -25.41 0.16 -10.08
C ASP A 36 -24.25 0.85 -10.80
N ASP A 37 -23.22 0.06 -11.14
CA ASP A 37 -22.01 0.49 -11.85
C ASP A 37 -21.09 1.48 -11.11
N SER A 38 -21.41 1.82 -9.84
CA SER A 38 -20.59 2.69 -9.00
C SER A 38 -19.17 2.13 -8.82
N ILE A 39 -18.20 3.04 -8.78
CA ILE A 39 -16.78 2.72 -8.59
C ILE A 39 -16.40 2.98 -7.13
N VAL A 40 -15.95 1.92 -6.46
CA VAL A 40 -15.51 1.96 -5.08
C VAL A 40 -14.01 1.65 -5.02
N PHE A 41 -13.23 2.61 -4.52
CA PHE A 41 -11.86 2.35 -4.09
C PHE A 41 -11.89 1.77 -2.68
N ILE A 42 -11.14 0.68 -2.47
CA ILE A 42 -10.90 0.12 -1.14
C ILE A 42 -9.40 0.16 -0.87
N GLN A 43 -9.01 0.78 0.23
CA GLN A 43 -7.62 0.76 0.68
C GLN A 43 -7.17 -0.69 0.86
N GLY A 44 -6.00 -1.02 0.32
CA GLY A 44 -5.50 -2.38 0.30
C GLY A 44 -4.36 -2.64 1.29
N ALA A 45 -3.64 -3.73 1.03
CA ALA A 45 -2.56 -4.22 1.87
C ALA A 45 -3.00 -4.42 3.34
N SER A 46 -2.10 -4.14 4.29
CA SER A 46 -2.32 -4.33 5.73
C SER A 46 -3.44 -3.44 6.32
N ALA A 47 -3.80 -2.34 5.64
CA ALA A 47 -4.81 -1.38 6.08
C ALA A 47 -6.18 -1.58 5.43
N SER A 48 -6.49 -2.79 4.95
CA SER A 48 -7.79 -3.09 4.35
C SER A 48 -8.93 -2.96 5.40
N PRO A 49 -9.94 -2.07 5.20
CA PRO A 49 -11.00 -1.81 6.17
C PRO A 49 -12.12 -2.87 6.09
N THR A 50 -11.80 -4.11 6.46
CA THR A 50 -12.66 -5.28 6.29
C THR A 50 -14.06 -5.12 6.89
N LEU A 51 -14.21 -4.49 8.06
CA LEU A 51 -15.54 -4.28 8.66
C LEU A 51 -16.42 -3.35 7.80
N LEU A 52 -15.84 -2.27 7.28
CA LEU A 52 -16.52 -1.36 6.37
C LEU A 52 -16.78 -2.01 5.00
N THR A 53 -15.87 -2.85 4.51
CA THR A 53 -16.06 -3.64 3.29
C THR A 53 -17.21 -4.65 3.44
N ASN A 54 -17.35 -5.28 4.61
CA ASN A 54 -18.48 -6.16 4.91
C ASN A 54 -19.80 -5.37 4.96
N ALA A 55 -19.80 -4.16 5.54
CA ALA A 55 -20.99 -3.31 5.52
C ALA A 55 -21.41 -2.89 4.11
N LEU A 56 -20.45 -2.60 3.22
CA LEU A 56 -20.72 -2.38 1.79
C LEU A 56 -21.33 -3.62 1.13
N HIS A 57 -20.73 -4.79 1.37
CA HIS A 57 -21.21 -6.07 0.85
C HIS A 57 -22.68 -6.31 1.21
N ASP A 58 -23.01 -6.23 2.49
CA ASP A 58 -24.35 -6.51 3.00
C ASP A 58 -25.38 -5.53 2.42
N TYR A 59 -25.02 -4.24 2.34
CA TYR A 59 -25.88 -3.22 1.73
C TYR A 59 -26.15 -3.49 0.24
N VAL A 60 -25.12 -3.85 -0.53
CA VAL A 60 -25.25 -4.14 -1.96
C VAL A 60 -26.16 -5.35 -2.20
N LEU A 61 -26.04 -6.40 -1.37
CA LEU A 61 -26.92 -7.57 -1.47
C LEU A 61 -28.36 -7.23 -1.07
N GLU A 62 -28.55 -6.47 0.02
CA GLU A 62 -29.88 -6.03 0.48
C GLU A 62 -30.61 -5.23 -0.61
N LYS A 63 -29.91 -4.28 -1.23
CA LYS A 63 -30.44 -3.43 -2.32
C LYS A 63 -30.41 -4.11 -3.68
N LYS A 64 -29.78 -5.28 -3.80
CA LYS A 64 -29.57 -6.03 -5.04
C LYS A 64 -28.88 -5.21 -6.13
N LEU A 65 -27.96 -4.32 -5.74
CA LEU A 65 -27.21 -3.48 -6.68
C LEU A 65 -26.24 -4.32 -7.50
N LYS A 66 -26.00 -3.94 -8.75
CA LYS A 66 -25.20 -4.71 -9.70
C LYS A 66 -23.96 -3.98 -10.15
N ASN A 67 -22.97 -4.76 -10.58
CA ASN A 67 -21.73 -4.25 -11.19
C ASN A 67 -20.98 -3.19 -10.35
N ILE A 68 -21.00 -3.29 -9.04
CA ILE A 68 -20.18 -2.44 -8.18
C ILE A 68 -18.71 -2.78 -8.45
N ARG A 69 -17.96 -1.81 -9.01
CA ARG A 69 -16.58 -2.01 -9.43
C ARG A 69 -15.64 -1.65 -8.28
N ILE A 70 -14.93 -2.65 -7.78
CA ILE A 70 -13.96 -2.49 -6.70
C ILE A 70 -12.57 -2.27 -7.30
N TYR A 71 -11.96 -1.11 -7.03
CA TYR A 71 -10.56 -0.86 -7.32
C TYR A 71 -9.74 -1.03 -6.05
N GLN A 72 -8.83 -2.00 -6.04
CA GLN A 72 -8.00 -2.28 -4.88
C GLN A 72 -6.62 -2.79 -5.31
N HIS A 73 -5.57 -2.12 -4.82
CA HIS A 73 -4.21 -2.61 -4.92
C HIS A 73 -3.92 -3.59 -3.79
N LEU A 74 -3.24 -4.70 -4.06
CA LEU A 74 -2.86 -5.72 -3.07
C LEU A 74 -4.02 -6.11 -2.13
N PRO A 75 -5.10 -6.74 -2.63
CA PRO A 75 -6.22 -7.17 -1.79
C PRO A 75 -5.76 -8.20 -0.75
N LEU A 76 -5.89 -7.90 0.54
CA LEU A 76 -5.51 -8.80 1.64
C LEU A 76 -6.66 -8.94 2.64
N GLY A 77 -6.69 -10.08 3.32
CA GLY A 77 -7.74 -10.41 4.29
C GLY A 77 -8.98 -11.01 3.64
N ASP A 78 -10.12 -10.85 4.33
CA ASP A 78 -11.42 -11.32 3.85
C ASP A 78 -11.97 -10.36 2.80
N LEU A 79 -12.17 -10.86 1.58
CA LEU A 79 -12.59 -10.08 0.41
C LEU A 79 -14.08 -10.35 0.16
N ALA A 80 -14.95 -9.69 0.93
CA ALA A 80 -16.39 -9.95 0.93
C ALA A 80 -17.01 -9.94 -0.48
N TYR A 81 -16.58 -9.01 -1.32
CA TYR A 81 -17.01 -8.83 -2.71
C TYR A 81 -16.56 -9.95 -3.68
N LEU A 82 -15.79 -10.94 -3.23
CA LEU A 82 -15.42 -12.15 -3.99
C LEU A 82 -16.08 -13.43 -3.46
N ARG A 83 -16.94 -13.33 -2.44
CA ARG A 83 -17.71 -14.48 -1.93
C ARG A 83 -18.71 -14.97 -2.99
N ASP A 84 -19.24 -16.19 -2.81
CA ASP A 84 -20.13 -16.80 -3.81
C ASP A 84 -21.45 -16.05 -4.00
N ASP A 85 -21.98 -15.44 -2.94
CA ASP A 85 -23.18 -14.59 -2.94
C ASP A 85 -22.96 -13.21 -3.60
N SER A 86 -21.70 -12.80 -3.79
CA SER A 86 -21.33 -11.56 -4.48
C SER A 86 -21.38 -11.65 -6.01
N LYS A 87 -21.62 -12.84 -6.58
CA LYS A 87 -21.68 -13.04 -8.04
C LYS A 87 -22.76 -12.17 -8.68
N GLY A 88 -22.35 -11.38 -9.68
CA GLY A 88 -23.23 -10.44 -10.39
C GLY A 88 -23.45 -9.10 -9.67
N HIS A 89 -23.02 -8.98 -8.41
CA HIS A 89 -23.09 -7.75 -7.64
C HIS A 89 -21.80 -6.95 -7.71
N PHE A 90 -20.64 -7.64 -7.67
CA PHE A 90 -19.33 -7.01 -7.62
C PHE A 90 -18.43 -7.43 -8.78
N LYS A 91 -17.49 -6.55 -9.14
CA LYS A 91 -16.36 -6.83 -10.03
C LYS A 91 -15.09 -6.24 -9.44
N LEU A 92 -14.11 -7.08 -9.12
CA LEU A 92 -12.80 -6.61 -8.68
C LEU A 92 -11.96 -6.23 -9.89
N SER A 93 -11.35 -5.05 -9.85
CA SER A 93 -10.25 -4.64 -10.71
C SER A 93 -9.02 -4.37 -9.84
N THR A 94 -8.04 -5.26 -9.91
CA THR A 94 -6.84 -5.21 -9.06
C THR A 94 -5.57 -5.00 -9.90
N THR A 95 -4.58 -4.30 -9.34
CA THR A 95 -3.25 -4.20 -9.95
C THR A 95 -2.27 -5.22 -9.36
N TYR A 96 -2.73 -6.07 -8.44
CA TYR A 96 -1.91 -7.08 -7.78
C TYR A 96 -2.73 -8.34 -7.45
N SER A 97 -2.32 -9.47 -8.02
CA SER A 97 -2.92 -10.79 -7.80
C SER A 97 -2.40 -11.41 -6.51
N SER A 98 -3.00 -11.06 -5.37
CA SER A 98 -2.65 -11.69 -4.09
C SER A 98 -3.20 -13.12 -4.00
N LYS A 99 -2.74 -13.90 -3.02
CA LYS A 99 -3.31 -15.23 -2.74
C LYS A 99 -4.84 -15.20 -2.57
N ASN A 100 -5.39 -14.11 -2.03
CA ASN A 100 -6.80 -13.96 -1.73
C ASN A 100 -7.68 -13.74 -2.97
N CYS A 101 -7.12 -13.26 -4.09
CA CYS A 101 -7.87 -13.00 -5.31
C CYS A 101 -7.32 -13.68 -6.57
N ARG A 102 -6.20 -14.42 -6.47
CA ARG A 102 -5.50 -15.00 -7.61
C ARG A 102 -6.37 -15.91 -8.45
N ASP A 103 -7.12 -16.80 -7.83
CA ASP A 103 -8.01 -17.71 -8.56
C ASP A 103 -9.12 -16.91 -9.26
N ALA A 104 -9.63 -15.86 -8.62
CA ALA A 104 -10.62 -14.99 -9.25
C ALA A 104 -10.08 -14.28 -10.49
N VAL A 105 -8.83 -13.83 -10.47
CA VAL A 105 -8.16 -13.23 -11.63
C VAL A 105 -8.00 -14.25 -12.75
N ASN A 106 -7.44 -15.43 -12.45
CA ASN A 106 -7.10 -16.42 -13.47
C ASN A 106 -8.32 -17.16 -14.05
N ASP A 107 -9.42 -17.25 -13.29
CA ASP A 107 -10.69 -17.82 -13.77
C ASP A 107 -11.59 -16.78 -14.47
N GLY A 108 -11.15 -15.52 -14.62
CA GLY A 108 -11.90 -14.45 -15.28
C GLY A 108 -13.06 -13.87 -14.45
N ARG A 109 -13.07 -14.08 -13.12
CA ARG A 109 -14.05 -13.48 -12.20
C ARG A 109 -13.63 -12.10 -11.68
N ALA A 110 -12.35 -11.75 -11.83
CA ALA A 110 -11.78 -10.45 -11.50
C ALA A 110 -10.87 -9.97 -12.62
N ASP A 111 -10.80 -8.65 -12.81
CA ASP A 111 -9.93 -8.01 -13.78
C ASP A 111 -8.56 -7.69 -13.17
N PHE A 112 -7.51 -7.91 -13.97
CA PHE A 112 -6.15 -7.49 -13.63
C PHE A 112 -5.74 -6.27 -14.47
N ILE A 113 -5.22 -5.24 -13.81
CA ILE A 113 -4.74 -4.02 -14.44
C ILE A 113 -3.20 -4.00 -14.39
N PRO A 114 -2.50 -4.25 -15.52
CA PRO A 114 -1.06 -4.12 -15.58
C PRO A 114 -0.68 -2.64 -15.59
N ILE A 115 -0.22 -2.12 -14.44
CA ILE A 115 0.21 -0.73 -14.30
C ILE A 115 1.41 -0.64 -13.34
N GLN A 116 2.36 0.24 -13.64
CA GLN A 116 3.44 0.55 -12.70
C GLN A 116 2.86 1.20 -11.45
N ILE A 117 3.26 0.73 -10.27
CA ILE A 117 2.65 1.18 -9.02
C ILE A 117 2.80 2.69 -8.76
N SER A 118 3.88 3.31 -9.25
CA SER A 118 4.09 4.77 -9.21
C SER A 118 3.09 5.55 -10.06
N GLU A 119 2.53 4.93 -11.10
CA GLU A 119 1.54 5.52 -12.01
C GLU A 119 0.11 5.33 -11.51
N LEU A 120 -0.14 4.39 -10.59
CA LEU A 120 -1.47 4.12 -10.05
C LEU A 120 -2.15 5.38 -9.48
N PRO A 121 -1.48 6.25 -8.70
CA PRO A 121 -2.06 7.51 -8.26
C PRO A 121 -2.50 8.45 -9.39
N LEU A 122 -1.85 8.40 -10.55
CA LEU A 122 -2.21 9.23 -11.70
C LEU A 122 -3.52 8.79 -12.35
N LEU A 123 -3.90 7.52 -12.24
CA LEU A 123 -5.20 7.02 -12.69
C LEU A 123 -6.36 7.81 -12.05
N TYR A 124 -6.22 8.14 -10.76
CA TYR A 124 -7.22 8.88 -10.01
C TYR A 124 -7.07 10.40 -10.18
N ARG A 125 -5.84 10.92 -10.09
CA ARG A 125 -5.58 12.37 -10.21
C ARG A 125 -5.91 12.95 -11.58
N LYS A 126 -5.76 12.14 -12.64
CA LYS A 126 -6.17 12.52 -14.00
C LYS A 126 -7.60 12.11 -14.34
N GLN A 127 -8.35 11.58 -13.37
CA GLN A 127 -9.74 11.16 -13.53
C GLN A 127 -9.95 10.14 -14.67
N HIS A 128 -8.93 9.32 -14.98
CA HIS A 128 -9.12 8.15 -15.84
C HIS A 128 -10.03 7.10 -15.18
N VAL A 129 -10.05 7.11 -13.84
CA VAL A 129 -11.05 6.43 -13.02
C VAL A 129 -11.63 7.46 -12.05
N GLU A 130 -12.91 7.75 -12.19
CA GLU A 130 -13.65 8.59 -11.25
C GLU A 130 -14.18 7.74 -10.10
N ILE A 131 -13.68 7.97 -8.89
CA ILE A 131 -14.05 7.20 -7.71
C ILE A 131 -15.33 7.80 -7.10
N ASP A 132 -16.40 7.00 -7.00
CA ASP A 132 -17.62 7.43 -6.31
C ASP A 132 -17.43 7.34 -4.78
N TYR A 133 -16.84 6.25 -4.30
CA TYR A 133 -16.57 6.02 -2.88
C TYR A 133 -15.13 5.59 -2.64
N ALA A 134 -14.45 6.21 -1.68
CA ALA A 134 -13.19 5.74 -1.13
C ALA A 134 -13.42 5.21 0.29
N LEU A 135 -13.15 3.92 0.50
CA LEU A 135 -13.20 3.26 1.80
C LEU A 135 -11.78 3.10 2.34
N VAL A 136 -11.49 3.76 3.45
CA VAL A 136 -10.14 3.82 4.03
C VAL A 136 -10.16 3.44 5.50
N MET A 137 -9.10 2.81 5.97
CA MET A 137 -8.82 2.63 7.38
C MET A 137 -8.10 3.85 7.93
N LEU A 138 -8.50 4.28 9.13
CA LEU A 138 -7.97 5.46 9.78
C LEU A 138 -7.62 5.19 11.23
N SER A 139 -6.55 5.82 11.71
CA SER A 139 -6.32 5.99 13.16
C SER A 139 -7.41 6.89 13.78
N PRO A 140 -7.59 6.86 15.11
CA PRO A 140 -8.39 7.87 15.79
C PRO A 140 -7.87 9.29 15.49
N PRO A 141 -8.75 10.30 15.42
CA PRO A 141 -8.34 11.68 15.24
C PRO A 141 -7.58 12.20 16.47
N ASP A 142 -6.53 12.97 16.23
CA ASP A 142 -5.80 13.67 17.28
C ASP A 142 -6.54 14.92 17.78
N LYS A 143 -5.93 15.65 18.71
CA LYS A 143 -6.48 16.91 19.29
C LYS A 143 -6.69 18.03 18.25
N HIS A 144 -6.10 17.92 17.07
CA HIS A 144 -6.20 18.86 15.97
C HIS A 144 -7.15 18.38 14.86
N GLY A 145 -7.80 17.23 15.05
CA GLY A 145 -8.73 16.66 14.07
C GLY A 145 -8.04 15.91 12.94
N PHE A 146 -6.81 15.45 13.11
CA PHE A 146 -6.10 14.66 12.10
C PHE A 146 -6.13 13.17 12.42
N CYS A 147 -6.58 12.38 11.45
CA CYS A 147 -6.36 10.94 11.39
C CYS A 147 -5.14 10.65 10.50
N THR A 148 -4.71 9.38 10.48
CA THR A 148 -3.74 8.86 9.51
C THR A 148 -4.34 7.68 8.75
N LEU A 149 -3.91 7.45 7.52
CA LEU A 149 -4.27 6.29 6.68
C LEU A 149 -3.67 4.96 7.18
N GLY A 150 -3.11 4.92 8.39
CA GLY A 150 -2.58 3.70 8.99
C GLY A 150 -1.29 3.21 8.34
N SER A 151 -1.22 1.90 8.12
CA SER A 151 -0.02 1.17 7.74
C SER A 151 0.25 1.08 6.23
N ALA A 152 -0.65 1.59 5.38
CA ALA A 152 -0.54 1.44 3.93
C ALA A 152 -1.06 2.69 3.20
N ILE A 153 -0.16 3.52 2.68
CA ILE A 153 -0.57 4.74 1.96
C ILE A 153 -0.85 4.40 0.51
N GLY A 154 0.15 3.88 -0.20
CA GLY A 154 -0.05 3.46 -1.58
C GLY A 154 -0.70 4.54 -2.43
N SER A 155 -1.75 4.14 -3.13
CA SER A 155 -2.65 5.03 -3.88
C SER A 155 -3.87 5.52 -3.07
N ALA A 156 -4.00 5.18 -1.78
CA ALA A 156 -5.11 5.62 -0.95
C ALA A 156 -5.13 7.14 -0.78
N ARG A 157 -3.97 7.80 -0.69
CA ARG A 157 -3.90 9.27 -0.68
C ARG A 157 -4.54 9.86 -1.93
N SER A 158 -4.19 9.36 -3.11
CA SER A 158 -4.79 9.82 -4.38
C SER A 158 -6.27 9.49 -4.49
N ALA A 159 -6.73 8.37 -3.92
CA ALA A 159 -8.15 8.06 -3.88
C ALA A 159 -8.92 9.07 -3.01
N VAL A 160 -8.42 9.37 -1.81
CA VAL A 160 -8.98 10.41 -0.91
C VAL A 160 -8.98 11.79 -1.56
N GLN A 161 -7.96 12.12 -2.37
CA GLN A 161 -7.90 13.40 -3.10
C GLN A 161 -8.99 13.56 -4.17
N ASN A 162 -9.55 12.45 -4.69
CA ASN A 162 -10.35 12.46 -5.92
C ASN A 162 -11.75 11.83 -5.77
N ALA A 163 -12.03 11.09 -4.69
CA ALA A 163 -13.31 10.43 -4.49
C ALA A 163 -14.44 11.44 -4.20
N LYS A 164 -15.65 11.13 -4.69
CA LYS A 164 -16.85 11.94 -4.43
C LYS A 164 -17.29 11.81 -2.96
N ARG A 165 -17.21 10.60 -2.42
CA ARG A 165 -17.52 10.27 -1.02
C ARG A 165 -16.36 9.53 -0.35
N ILE A 166 -16.02 9.94 0.86
CA ILE A 166 -14.92 9.34 1.63
C ILE A 166 -15.46 8.83 2.96
N ILE A 167 -15.31 7.53 3.18
CA ILE A 167 -15.76 6.85 4.39
C ILE A 167 -14.55 6.25 5.10
N GLY A 168 -14.31 6.71 6.32
CA GLY A 168 -13.20 6.27 7.16
C GLY A 168 -13.63 5.27 8.22
N GLN A 169 -13.08 4.06 8.22
CA GLN A 169 -13.15 3.15 9.36
C GLN A 169 -12.14 3.58 10.42
N ILE A 170 -12.61 4.18 11.51
CA ILE A 170 -11.78 4.53 12.66
C ILE A 170 -11.47 3.27 13.45
N ASN A 171 -10.19 2.91 13.45
CA ASN A 171 -9.66 1.73 14.10
C ASN A 171 -8.57 2.14 15.11
N PRO A 172 -8.80 1.97 16.43
CA PRO A 172 -7.80 2.25 17.46
C PRO A 172 -6.50 1.45 17.34
N LEU A 173 -6.51 0.34 16.59
CA LEU A 173 -5.33 -0.48 16.33
C LEU A 173 -4.55 -0.06 15.07
N ALA A 174 -5.08 0.89 14.27
CA ALA A 174 -4.35 1.42 13.13
C ALA A 174 -3.24 2.38 13.62
N PRO A 175 -1.98 2.21 13.18
CA PRO A 175 -0.88 3.03 13.66
C PRO A 175 -1.03 4.48 13.18
N VAL A 176 -0.67 5.42 14.04
CA VAL A 176 -0.50 6.83 13.69
C VAL A 176 0.83 6.99 12.98
N THR A 177 0.82 7.00 11.65
CA THR A 177 2.03 7.12 10.82
C THR A 177 2.28 8.56 10.39
N TYR A 178 3.54 8.94 10.19
CA TYR A 178 3.91 10.27 9.67
C TYR A 178 4.11 10.27 8.15
N GLY A 179 4.17 11.46 7.56
CA GLY A 179 4.39 11.66 6.12
C GLY A 179 3.11 12.09 5.41
N ASP A 180 2.80 11.50 4.26
CA ASP A 180 1.62 11.82 3.46
C ASP A 180 0.37 11.03 3.87
N SER A 181 0.42 10.37 5.02
CA SER A 181 -0.67 9.58 5.61
C SER A 181 -1.78 10.43 6.23
N THR A 182 -1.50 11.68 6.56
CA THR A 182 -2.38 12.52 7.38
C THR A 182 -3.61 13.01 6.61
N VAL A 183 -4.78 12.89 7.23
CA VAL A 183 -6.07 13.33 6.70
C VAL A 183 -6.84 14.06 7.80
N HIS A 184 -7.30 15.28 7.53
CA HIS A 184 -8.16 16.02 8.47
C HIS A 184 -9.59 15.47 8.42
N ILE A 185 -10.25 15.33 9.57
CA ILE A 185 -11.61 14.74 9.66
C ILE A 185 -12.65 15.47 8.79
N SER A 186 -12.49 16.77 8.57
CA SER A 186 -13.41 17.54 7.71
C SER A 186 -13.35 17.13 6.24
N ARG A 187 -12.33 16.37 5.82
CA ARG A 187 -12.24 15.82 4.47
C ARG A 187 -13.14 14.60 4.29
N LEU A 188 -13.45 13.92 5.38
CA LEU A 188 -14.28 12.73 5.41
C LEU A 188 -15.75 13.13 5.36
N ASP A 189 -16.57 12.33 4.69
CA ASP A 189 -18.03 12.49 4.69
C ASP A 189 -18.65 11.67 5.82
N TYR A 190 -18.16 10.45 6.00
CA TYR A 190 -18.62 9.54 7.04
C TYR A 190 -17.47 8.91 7.83
N LEU A 191 -17.74 8.67 9.11
CA LEU A 191 -16.89 7.90 10.01
C LEU A 191 -17.62 6.66 10.49
N PHE A 192 -16.97 5.52 10.32
CA PHE A 192 -17.45 4.21 10.74
C PHE A 192 -16.57 3.70 11.88
N HIS A 193 -17.15 3.31 13.01
CA HIS A 193 -16.37 2.73 14.11
C HIS A 193 -16.06 1.26 13.82
N GLY A 194 -14.78 0.87 13.87
CA GLY A 194 -14.39 -0.51 13.61
C GLY A 194 -13.07 -0.90 14.26
N HIS A 195 -13.13 -1.61 15.39
CA HIS A 195 -11.98 -2.23 16.02
C HIS A 195 -11.58 -3.49 15.25
N GLN A 196 -10.46 -3.45 14.53
CA GLN A 196 -10.03 -4.53 13.65
C GLN A 196 -8.53 -4.75 13.76
N ARG A 197 -8.08 -6.00 13.85
CA ARG A 197 -6.65 -6.31 13.68
C ARG A 197 -6.24 -6.04 12.23
N LEU A 198 -5.05 -5.49 12.05
CA LEU A 198 -4.47 -5.31 10.71
C LEU A 198 -4.10 -6.67 10.12
N SER A 199 -4.06 -6.75 8.80
CA SER A 199 -3.66 -7.99 8.14
C SER A 199 -2.16 -8.22 8.30
N GLU A 200 -1.80 -9.26 9.04
CA GLU A 200 -0.41 -9.65 9.27
C GLU A 200 0.09 -10.63 8.19
N MET A 201 1.38 -10.53 7.86
CA MET A 201 2.11 -11.56 7.11
C MET A 201 3.19 -12.18 8.00
N PRO A 202 3.20 -13.51 8.17
CA PRO A 202 4.18 -14.16 9.03
C PRO A 202 5.58 -14.03 8.45
N ILE A 203 6.57 -14.01 9.34
CA ILE A 203 7.98 -14.03 8.97
C ILE A 203 8.28 -15.32 8.19
N PRO A 204 8.80 -15.22 6.96
CA PRO A 204 9.08 -16.39 6.16
C PRO A 204 10.43 -17.00 6.53
N ASN A 205 10.52 -18.34 6.48
CA ASN A 205 11.79 -19.06 6.64
C ASN A 205 12.44 -19.31 5.27
N ALA A 206 13.73 -18.99 5.15
CA ALA A 206 14.52 -19.25 3.96
C ALA A 206 15.13 -20.67 4.00
N ASN A 207 15.06 -21.38 2.87
CA ASN A 207 15.77 -22.64 2.65
C ASN A 207 17.26 -22.42 2.34
N GLU A 208 18.05 -23.49 2.22
CA GLU A 208 19.50 -23.40 1.99
C GLU A 208 19.88 -22.61 0.72
N THR A 209 19.10 -22.74 -0.35
CA THR A 209 19.33 -22.00 -1.61
C THR A 209 19.08 -20.51 -1.41
N GLU A 210 17.97 -20.16 -0.78
CA GLU A 210 17.59 -18.78 -0.49
C GLU A 210 18.59 -18.12 0.48
N GLN A 211 19.12 -18.86 1.46
CA GLN A 211 20.18 -18.41 2.35
C GLN A 211 21.49 -18.12 1.61
N LYS A 212 21.88 -18.99 0.67
CA LYS A 212 23.06 -18.77 -0.17
C LYS A 212 22.90 -17.53 -1.06
N ILE A 213 21.73 -17.36 -1.68
CA ILE A 213 21.41 -16.18 -2.49
C ILE A 213 21.52 -14.91 -1.65
N ALA A 214 20.90 -14.89 -0.47
CA ALA A 214 20.93 -13.75 0.43
C ALA A 214 22.35 -13.41 0.93
N ALA A 215 23.18 -14.41 1.22
CA ALA A 215 24.58 -14.21 1.57
C ALA A 215 25.35 -13.56 0.41
N ILE A 216 25.19 -14.06 -0.81
CA ILE A 216 25.84 -13.48 -2.00
C ILE A 216 25.45 -12.01 -2.17
N ILE A 217 24.16 -11.70 -2.04
CA ILE A 217 23.64 -10.32 -2.16
C ILE A 217 24.25 -9.42 -1.09
N ALA A 218 24.15 -9.82 0.18
CA ALA A 218 24.62 -9.00 1.29
C ALA A 218 26.14 -8.81 1.26
N GLU A 219 26.92 -9.88 1.02
CA GLU A 219 28.38 -9.83 1.12
C GLU A 219 29.05 -9.16 -0.08
N ASN A 220 28.44 -9.22 -1.27
CA ASN A 220 29.09 -8.77 -2.50
C ASN A 220 28.42 -7.57 -3.18
N LEU A 221 27.15 -7.28 -2.88
CA LEU A 221 26.36 -6.28 -3.63
C LEU A 221 25.81 -5.14 -2.76
N VAL A 222 25.86 -5.26 -1.43
CA VAL A 222 25.41 -4.20 -0.52
C VAL A 222 26.62 -3.56 0.14
N ASP A 223 26.81 -2.28 -0.11
CA ASP A 223 27.87 -1.50 0.52
C ASP A 223 27.43 -0.93 1.87
N ASP A 224 28.39 -0.69 2.77
CA ASP A 224 28.21 0.26 3.87
C ASP A 224 27.80 1.64 3.32
N GLY A 225 26.83 2.28 4.00
CA GLY A 225 26.24 3.54 3.59
C GLY A 225 25.22 3.45 2.44
N ALA A 226 24.88 2.25 1.95
CA ALA A 226 23.90 2.06 0.89
C ALA A 226 22.48 2.47 1.29
N THR A 227 21.68 2.92 0.32
CA THR A 227 20.24 3.12 0.50
C THR A 227 19.51 1.91 -0.05
N ILE A 228 19.02 1.05 0.84
CA ILE A 228 18.44 -0.23 0.46
C ILE A 228 16.94 -0.12 0.20
N GLN A 229 16.49 -0.87 -0.81
CA GLN A 229 15.11 -1.28 -1.01
C GLN A 229 15.09 -2.81 -1.05
N LEU A 230 14.31 -3.41 -0.15
CA LEU A 230 14.11 -4.84 -0.11
C LEU A 230 12.62 -5.10 -0.33
N GLY A 231 12.30 -6.08 -1.18
CA GLY A 231 10.92 -6.59 -1.29
C GLY A 231 10.47 -7.32 -0.02
N PHE A 232 9.35 -8.04 -0.12
CA PHE A 232 8.89 -8.96 0.93
C PHE A 232 9.02 -10.42 0.44
N GLY A 233 9.13 -11.36 1.37
CA GLY A 233 9.33 -12.78 1.08
C GLY A 233 10.62 -13.33 1.66
N ARG A 234 10.95 -14.59 1.32
CA ARG A 234 12.03 -15.37 1.93
C ARG A 234 13.41 -14.75 1.72
N ILE A 235 13.77 -14.47 0.46
CA ILE A 235 15.09 -13.90 0.12
C ILE A 235 15.27 -12.50 0.70
N PRO A 236 14.36 -11.52 0.50
CA PRO A 236 14.54 -10.19 1.09
C PRO A 236 14.63 -10.21 2.62
N TYR A 237 13.83 -11.06 3.28
CA TYR A 237 13.90 -11.20 4.74
C TYR A 237 15.26 -11.77 5.17
N GLU A 238 15.75 -12.84 4.54
CA GLU A 238 17.06 -13.40 4.85
C GLU A 238 18.22 -12.43 4.53
N VAL A 239 18.10 -11.58 3.51
CA VAL A 239 19.07 -10.50 3.26
C VAL A 239 19.17 -9.59 4.47
N THR A 240 18.06 -9.21 5.13
CA THR A 240 18.16 -8.40 6.36
C THR A 240 18.93 -9.11 7.48
N TYR A 241 18.85 -10.44 7.59
CA TYR A 241 19.64 -11.20 8.55
C TYR A 241 21.14 -11.14 8.22
N ARG A 242 21.51 -11.20 6.94
CA ARG A 242 22.90 -11.12 6.48
C ARG A 242 23.48 -9.72 6.54
N LEU A 243 22.65 -8.68 6.53
CA LEU A 243 23.08 -7.28 6.63
C LEU A 243 23.46 -6.82 8.05
N ARG A 244 23.35 -7.68 9.08
CA ARG A 244 23.53 -7.29 10.49
C ARG A 244 24.93 -6.75 10.85
N SER A 245 25.94 -7.00 10.02
CA SER A 245 27.31 -6.48 10.19
C SER A 245 27.59 -5.19 9.42
N HIS A 246 26.67 -4.75 8.55
CA HIS A 246 26.81 -3.55 7.75
C HIS A 246 26.65 -2.31 8.62
N LYS A 247 27.03 -1.15 8.07
CA LYS A 247 27.02 0.12 8.77
C LYS A 247 26.34 1.19 7.96
N ASP A 248 25.56 1.99 8.67
CA ASP A 248 25.02 3.26 8.19
C ASP A 248 24.13 3.16 6.95
N LEU A 249 23.40 2.05 6.85
CA LEU A 249 22.42 1.85 5.81
C LEU A 249 21.30 2.91 5.92
N GLY A 250 20.79 3.30 4.76
CA GLY A 250 19.55 4.05 4.61
C GLY A 250 18.44 3.17 4.04
N VAL A 251 17.19 3.54 4.26
CA VAL A 251 16.03 2.84 3.70
C VAL A 251 15.15 3.80 2.92
N HIS A 252 14.99 3.54 1.63
CA HIS A 252 13.99 4.16 0.76
C HIS A 252 13.38 3.03 -0.05
N ALA A 253 12.24 2.52 0.42
CA ALA A 253 11.67 1.29 -0.09
C ALA A 253 10.18 1.45 -0.34
N GLU A 254 9.59 0.64 -1.21
CA GLU A 254 8.12 0.59 -1.34
C GLU A 254 7.46 0.09 -0.05
N ILE A 255 8.03 -0.98 0.53
CA ILE A 255 7.53 -1.71 1.68
C ILE A 255 8.60 -1.73 2.76
N ILE A 256 8.17 -1.66 4.02
CA ILE A 256 8.97 -2.09 5.17
C ILE A 256 8.36 -3.32 5.81
N ALA A 257 9.24 -4.18 6.33
CA ALA A 257 8.89 -5.44 6.97
C ALA A 257 9.76 -5.67 8.21
N ASP A 258 9.44 -6.72 8.96
CA ASP A 258 10.05 -7.09 10.23
C ASP A 258 11.58 -7.02 10.27
N GLY A 259 12.26 -7.48 9.21
CA GLY A 259 13.72 -7.53 9.17
C GLY A 259 14.41 -6.16 9.23
N ILE A 260 13.74 -5.11 8.75
CA ILE A 260 14.26 -3.72 8.84
C ILE A 260 14.35 -3.27 10.30
N ILE A 261 13.39 -3.68 11.13
CA ILE A 261 13.34 -3.32 12.56
C ILE A 261 14.54 -3.91 13.30
N ASP A 262 14.90 -5.16 12.98
CA ASP A 262 16.07 -5.80 13.56
C ASP A 262 17.35 -4.99 13.25
N LEU A 263 17.50 -4.54 12.00
CA LEU A 263 18.65 -3.74 11.58
C LEU A 263 18.68 -2.34 12.22
N VAL A 264 17.52 -1.72 12.45
CA VAL A 264 17.41 -0.47 13.22
C VAL A 264 17.86 -0.69 14.66
N ASN A 265 17.36 -1.74 15.32
CA ASN A 265 17.69 -2.05 16.72
C ASN A 265 19.17 -2.37 16.92
N LEU A 266 19.84 -2.88 15.89
CA LEU A 266 21.29 -3.13 15.88
C LEU A 266 22.13 -1.87 15.55
N GLY A 267 21.50 -0.75 15.20
CA GLY A 267 22.19 0.47 14.79
C GLY A 267 22.79 0.41 13.38
N VAL A 268 22.46 -0.62 12.60
CA VAL A 268 22.92 -0.78 11.20
C VAL A 268 22.26 0.26 10.30
N ILE A 269 20.97 0.52 10.50
CA ILE A 269 20.23 1.53 9.74
C ILE A 269 20.29 2.86 10.49
N THR A 270 20.90 3.86 9.87
CA THR A 270 21.00 5.22 10.43
C THR A 270 20.39 6.29 9.53
N ASN A 271 20.19 6.00 8.24
CA ASN A 271 19.68 6.95 7.25
C ASN A 271 20.49 8.27 7.14
N ARG A 272 21.71 8.34 7.73
CA ARG A 272 22.44 9.61 7.91
C ARG A 272 23.03 10.16 6.61
N PHE A 273 23.28 9.29 5.64
CA PHE A 273 23.83 9.64 4.33
C PHE A 273 22.77 9.96 3.28
N LYS A 274 21.50 9.63 3.54
CA LYS A 274 20.41 9.96 2.62
C LYS A 274 20.24 11.48 2.48
N PRO A 275 20.26 12.06 1.27
CA PRO A 275 19.85 13.44 1.05
C PRO A 275 18.33 13.59 1.01
N VAL A 276 17.60 12.56 0.56
CA VAL A 276 16.13 12.53 0.58
C VAL A 276 15.69 12.02 1.95
N GLN A 277 14.95 12.85 2.70
CA GLN A 277 14.45 12.49 4.04
C GLN A 277 15.55 11.93 4.97
N ARG A 278 16.63 12.72 5.14
CA ARG A 278 17.78 12.34 5.99
C ARG A 278 17.33 11.94 7.40
N GLY A 279 17.93 10.86 7.92
CA GLY A 279 17.62 10.35 9.25
C GLY A 279 16.28 9.61 9.35
N ARG A 280 15.54 9.46 8.25
CA ARG A 280 14.24 8.78 8.22
C ARG A 280 14.24 7.60 7.26
N ILE A 281 13.54 6.55 7.66
CA ILE A 281 13.08 5.46 6.81
C ILE A 281 11.94 6.02 5.96
N VAL A 282 12.04 5.86 4.64
CA VAL A 282 10.98 6.23 3.70
C VAL A 282 10.32 4.97 3.18
N THR A 283 8.98 4.92 3.29
CA THR A 283 8.17 3.81 2.78
C THR A 283 6.80 4.27 2.27
N SER A 284 6.08 3.42 1.56
CA SER A 284 4.66 3.65 1.24
C SER A 284 3.74 2.64 1.93
N TYR A 285 4.23 1.43 2.15
CA TYR A 285 3.50 0.33 2.78
C TYR A 285 4.27 -0.29 3.95
N CYS A 286 3.53 -0.83 4.91
CA CYS A 286 4.05 -1.70 5.96
C CYS A 286 3.41 -3.08 5.81
N ILE A 287 4.25 -4.11 5.64
CA ILE A 287 3.79 -5.50 5.47
C ILE A 287 4.66 -6.39 6.36
N GLY A 288 4.03 -7.08 7.30
CA GLY A 288 4.72 -7.95 8.24
C GLY A 288 3.82 -8.31 9.41
N THR A 289 4.41 -8.56 10.55
CA THR A 289 3.69 -8.87 11.80
C THR A 289 3.25 -7.60 12.53
N GLN A 290 2.51 -7.78 13.63
CA GLN A 290 2.16 -6.71 14.56
C GLN A 290 3.37 -5.84 14.96
N ARG A 291 4.57 -6.44 15.02
CA ARG A 291 5.83 -5.74 15.33
C ARG A 291 6.11 -4.56 14.39
N VAL A 292 5.78 -4.69 13.10
CA VAL A 292 5.95 -3.60 12.13
C VAL A 292 4.98 -2.46 12.40
N PHE A 293 3.73 -2.80 12.72
CA PHE A 293 2.70 -1.81 13.01
C PHE A 293 3.01 -1.03 14.30
N ASP A 294 3.45 -1.72 15.33
CA ASP A 294 3.89 -1.10 16.58
C ASP A 294 5.13 -0.21 16.36
N PHE A 295 6.08 -0.65 15.52
CA PHE A 295 7.30 0.10 15.23
C PHE A 295 7.03 1.42 14.50
N VAL A 296 6.05 1.46 13.60
CA VAL A 296 5.72 2.69 12.85
C VAL A 296 4.78 3.63 13.60
N ASN A 297 4.05 3.12 14.59
CA ASN A 297 3.10 3.91 15.36
C ASN A 297 3.81 5.04 16.11
N GLU A 298 3.48 6.29 15.78
CA GLU A 298 4.03 7.50 16.39
C GLU A 298 5.57 7.57 16.39
N ASN A 299 6.21 6.89 15.42
CA ASN A 299 7.67 6.85 15.33
C ASN A 299 8.21 7.84 14.29
N PRO A 300 8.85 8.96 14.71
CA PRO A 300 9.35 9.98 13.79
C PRO A 300 10.51 9.49 12.91
N GLN A 301 11.12 8.34 13.20
CA GLN A 301 12.12 7.74 12.33
C GLN A 301 11.52 7.21 11.02
N VAL A 302 10.21 7.00 10.95
CA VAL A 302 9.54 6.44 9.78
C VAL A 302 8.61 7.47 9.16
N SER A 303 8.66 7.59 7.83
CA SER A 303 7.79 8.46 7.06
C SER A 303 7.16 7.69 5.91
N LEU A 304 5.83 7.59 5.94
CA LEU A 304 5.00 6.93 4.96
C LEU A 304 4.51 7.94 3.92
N HIS A 305 4.81 7.70 2.66
CA HIS A 305 4.56 8.65 1.57
C HIS A 305 3.73 8.04 0.44
N ASP A 306 3.18 8.92 -0.40
CA ASP A 306 2.53 8.56 -1.65
C ASP A 306 3.45 7.69 -2.51
N ILE A 307 2.91 6.58 -3.01
CA ILE A 307 3.66 5.63 -3.82
C ILE A 307 4.19 6.25 -5.11
N ALA A 308 3.51 7.25 -5.67
CA ALA A 308 4.01 7.99 -6.83
C ALA A 308 5.35 8.69 -6.54
N TRP A 309 5.57 9.14 -5.30
CA TRP A 309 6.82 9.79 -4.89
C TRP A 309 7.86 8.79 -4.40
N VAL A 310 7.45 7.78 -3.63
CA VAL A 310 8.36 6.74 -3.14
C VAL A 310 8.98 5.94 -4.29
N ASN A 311 8.18 5.59 -5.30
CA ASN A 311 8.64 4.80 -6.46
C ASN A 311 9.03 5.66 -7.68
N ALA A 312 9.09 7.00 -7.53
CA ALA A 312 9.62 7.88 -8.57
C ALA A 312 11.13 7.66 -8.74
N THR A 313 11.56 7.25 -9.93
CA THR A 313 12.97 6.94 -10.23
C THR A 313 13.88 8.14 -9.98
N GLU A 314 13.42 9.35 -10.28
CA GLU A 314 14.14 10.59 -10.04
C GLU A 314 14.27 10.96 -8.57
N VAL A 315 13.42 10.43 -7.69
CA VAL A 315 13.52 10.60 -6.24
C VAL A 315 14.49 9.56 -5.68
N ILE A 316 14.35 8.31 -6.12
CA ILE A 316 15.20 7.19 -5.71
C ILE A 316 16.66 7.48 -6.07
N ALA A 317 16.94 7.88 -7.31
CA ALA A 317 18.28 8.13 -7.84
C ALA A 317 19.04 9.27 -7.14
N ARG A 318 18.36 10.09 -6.32
CA ARG A 318 19.02 11.12 -5.51
C ARG A 318 19.74 10.54 -4.30
N ASN A 319 19.38 9.33 -3.87
CA ASN A 319 20.02 8.68 -2.74
C ASN A 319 21.34 8.01 -3.16
N PRO A 320 22.35 7.97 -2.26
CA PRO A 320 23.63 7.35 -2.57
C PRO A 320 23.50 5.83 -2.58
N LYS A 321 24.24 5.18 -3.49
CA LYS A 321 24.42 3.72 -3.53
C LYS A 321 23.10 2.97 -3.34
N VAL A 322 22.12 3.30 -4.18
CA VAL A 322 20.81 2.64 -4.10
C VAL A 322 21.00 1.18 -4.48
N THR A 323 20.65 0.27 -3.56
CA THR A 323 20.68 -1.17 -3.81
C THR A 323 19.28 -1.72 -3.66
N THR A 324 18.72 -2.22 -4.76
CA THR A 324 17.37 -2.80 -4.80
C THR A 324 17.45 -4.31 -4.92
N VAL A 325 16.72 -5.03 -4.06
CA VAL A 325 16.67 -6.49 -4.07
C VAL A 325 15.24 -6.94 -4.31
N ASN A 326 15.03 -7.52 -5.50
CA ASN A 326 13.73 -7.99 -5.98
C ASN A 326 13.85 -9.44 -6.47
N THR A 327 12.70 -10.10 -6.62
CA THR A 327 12.62 -11.50 -7.04
C THR A 327 11.81 -11.63 -8.32
N CYS A 328 12.24 -12.53 -9.22
CA CYS A 328 11.48 -12.95 -10.40
C CYS A 328 11.24 -14.47 -10.36
N PHE A 329 10.26 -14.94 -11.12
CA PHE A 329 10.00 -16.38 -11.30
C PHE A 329 10.97 -16.98 -12.32
N GLU A 330 11.15 -16.28 -13.44
CA GLU A 330 11.93 -16.75 -14.58
C GLU A 330 12.76 -15.60 -15.13
N MET A 331 13.95 -15.95 -15.63
CA MET A 331 14.82 -15.05 -16.38
C MET A 331 15.34 -15.79 -17.60
N ASP A 332 15.22 -15.19 -18.77
CA ASP A 332 15.76 -15.78 -20.00
C ASP A 332 17.26 -15.47 -20.18
N LEU A 333 17.90 -16.10 -21.17
CA LEU A 333 19.33 -15.91 -21.46
C LEU A 333 19.67 -14.49 -21.95
N THR A 334 18.67 -13.67 -22.30
CA THR A 334 18.84 -12.28 -22.72
C THR A 334 18.71 -11.29 -21.55
N GLY A 335 18.34 -11.79 -20.36
CA GLY A 335 18.17 -11.00 -19.14
C GLY A 335 16.76 -10.46 -18.95
N GLN A 336 15.78 -10.84 -19.77
CA GLN A 336 14.38 -10.51 -19.52
C GLN A 336 13.90 -11.28 -18.29
N SER A 337 13.26 -10.57 -17.36
CA SER A 337 12.81 -11.13 -16.09
C SER A 337 11.28 -11.07 -15.98
N ALA A 338 10.64 -12.21 -15.72
CA ALA A 338 9.21 -12.31 -15.48
C ALA A 338 8.95 -12.48 -13.98
N ALA A 339 8.18 -11.56 -13.37
CA ALA A 339 7.98 -11.50 -11.92
C ALA A 339 6.50 -11.43 -11.48
N ASP A 340 5.60 -11.18 -12.42
CA ASP A 340 4.17 -10.97 -12.19
C ASP A 340 3.30 -12.18 -12.55
N GLY A 341 3.80 -13.10 -13.39
CA GLY A 341 3.11 -14.32 -13.78
C GLY A 341 4.03 -15.46 -14.22
N ILE A 342 3.43 -16.62 -14.47
CA ILE A 342 4.07 -17.82 -15.02
C ILE A 342 3.26 -18.24 -16.24
N GLY A 343 3.81 -18.04 -17.44
CA GLY A 343 3.03 -18.15 -18.68
C GLY A 343 1.84 -17.19 -18.68
N GLU A 344 0.64 -17.69 -18.91
CA GLU A 344 -0.60 -16.90 -18.87
C GLU A 344 -1.16 -16.72 -17.45
N PHE A 345 -0.58 -17.40 -16.45
CA PHE A 345 -1.07 -17.40 -15.09
C PHE A 345 -0.55 -16.21 -14.29
N ILE A 346 -1.43 -15.27 -13.93
CA ILE A 346 -1.09 -14.05 -13.19
C ILE A 346 -0.93 -14.38 -11.70
N PHE A 347 0.28 -14.25 -11.18
CA PHE A 347 0.64 -14.66 -9.82
C PHE A 347 0.75 -13.49 -8.84
N SER A 348 1.14 -12.30 -9.31
CA SER A 348 1.35 -11.09 -8.50
C SER A 348 0.98 -9.83 -9.30
N GLY A 349 1.82 -8.80 -9.34
CA GLY A 349 1.64 -7.60 -10.15
C GLY A 349 2.92 -6.77 -10.25
N MET A 350 2.88 -5.72 -11.06
CA MET A 350 4.03 -4.83 -11.24
C MET A 350 4.22 -3.93 -10.02
N LEU A 351 5.13 -4.32 -9.12
CA LEU A 351 5.56 -3.52 -7.97
C LEU A 351 6.81 -2.67 -8.26
N LEU A 352 7.52 -2.97 -9.35
CA LEU A 352 8.91 -2.54 -9.50
C LEU A 352 9.09 -1.04 -9.73
N ILE A 353 10.09 -0.49 -9.04
CA ILE A 353 10.90 0.63 -9.54
C ILE A 353 11.44 0.18 -10.90
N PRO A 354 11.19 0.91 -12.00
CA PRO A 354 11.75 0.56 -13.29
C PRO A 354 13.26 0.33 -13.15
N LEU A 355 13.73 -0.88 -13.46
CA LEU A 355 15.12 -1.09 -13.89
C LEU A 355 15.25 -0.46 -15.28
N THR A 356 15.11 0.86 -15.38
CA THR A 356 15.50 1.58 -16.57
C THR A 356 17.02 1.56 -16.61
N TYR A 357 17.53 0.72 -17.52
CA TYR A 357 18.91 0.63 -17.97
C TYR A 357 19.69 1.94 -17.79
N SER A 358 20.54 1.99 -16.77
CA SER A 358 21.75 2.80 -16.84
C SER A 358 22.83 1.91 -17.50
N LEU A 359 22.92 2.01 -18.82
CA LEU A 359 24.16 1.72 -19.56
C LEU A 359 25.13 2.89 -19.36
#